data_AF-A0A7S2WAE8-F1
#
_entry.id   AF-A0A7S2WAE8-F1
#
_cell.length_a   1.000
_cell.length_b   1.000
_cell.length_c   1.000
_cell.angle_alpha   90.00
_cell.angle_beta   90.00
_cell.angle_gamma   90.00
#
_symmetry.space_group_name_H-M   'P 1'
#
loop_
_entity.id
_entity.type
_entity.pdbx_description
1 polymer ?
#
loop_
_entity_poly.entity_id
_entity_poly.type
_entity_poly.pdbx_seq_one_letter_code
_entity_poly.pdbx_strand_id
1 'polypeptide(L)'
;EAVQKLVHVALQKACTRNEACQLYFGRHPEWMAMLENHLQDPVGPAVTLAELLSSNAQLMKRCVTKELVTKFAGLIGDLGPQPRFLHFFQSVCLVGDGAVKANQELILRETWVNRPVRGRCYLELVRAKQQRRPGLPHRDLDLAPEGYLGKEEVESCGKNFPTVLVTWTGAGRWKRGLDALWWTPESMG
;
A
#
# COMPACT_ATOMS: atom_id res chain seq x y z
N GLU A 1 12.77 0.84 -21.19
CA GLU A 1 11.56 1.07 -20.36
C GLU A 1 10.23 0.86 -21.10
N ALA A 2 9.98 1.49 -22.26
CA ALA A 2 8.69 1.36 -22.97
C ALA A 2 8.29 -0.10 -23.31
N VAL A 3 9.24 -0.91 -23.80
CA VAL A 3 9.00 -2.33 -24.13
C VAL A 3 8.63 -3.14 -22.88
N GLN A 4 9.33 -2.94 -21.76
CA GLN A 4 9.05 -3.63 -20.49
C GLN A 4 7.64 -3.30 -19.98
N LYS A 5 7.24 -2.03 -20.06
CA LYS A 5 5.87 -1.61 -19.72
C LYS A 5 4.83 -2.33 -20.58
N LEU A 6 5.06 -2.41 -21.89
CA LEU A 6 4.15 -3.09 -22.81
C LEU A 6 4.02 -4.58 -22.50
N VAL A 7 5.13 -5.25 -22.18
CA VAL A 7 5.13 -6.66 -21.78
C VAL A 7 4.28 -6.87 -20.52
N HIS A 8 4.49 -6.08 -19.47
CA HIS A 8 3.68 -6.20 -18.25
C HIS A 8 2.20 -5.93 -18.49
N VAL A 9 1.86 -4.91 -19.29
CA VAL A 9 0.46 -4.63 -19.64
C VAL A 9 -0.16 -5.78 -20.44
N ALA A 10 0.58 -6.36 -21.39
CA ALA A 10 0.12 -7.51 -22.16
C ALA A 10 -0.12 -8.73 -21.26
N LEU A 11 0.81 -9.02 -20.35
CA LEU A 11 0.69 -10.12 -19.40
C LEU A 11 -0.50 -9.91 -18.44
N GLN A 12 -0.66 -8.71 -17.89
CA GLN A 12 -1.80 -8.36 -17.04
C GLN A 12 -3.11 -8.65 -17.79
N LYS A 13 -3.27 -8.13 -19.00
CA LYS A 13 -4.47 -8.35 -19.82
C LYS A 13 -4.70 -9.82 -20.17
N ALA A 14 -3.63 -10.59 -20.41
CA ALA A 14 -3.73 -12.01 -20.72
C ALA A 14 -4.14 -12.85 -19.51
N CYS A 15 -3.78 -12.42 -18.29
CA CYS A 15 -4.02 -13.15 -17.05
C CYS A 15 -5.30 -12.73 -16.32
N THR A 16 -5.78 -11.50 -16.47
CA THR A 16 -6.99 -11.02 -15.80
C THR A 16 -8.18 -11.91 -16.15
N ARG A 17 -8.75 -12.58 -15.13
CA ARG A 17 -9.88 -13.53 -15.26
C ARG A 17 -9.62 -14.71 -16.20
N ASN A 18 -8.36 -15.08 -16.39
CA ASN A 18 -7.98 -16.22 -17.24
C ASN A 18 -7.15 -17.23 -16.44
N GLU A 19 -7.85 -18.12 -15.74
CA GLU A 19 -7.21 -19.13 -14.88
C GLU A 19 -6.25 -20.04 -15.63
N ALA A 20 -6.53 -20.39 -16.90
CA ALA A 20 -5.64 -21.24 -17.70
C ALA A 20 -4.29 -20.56 -17.95
N CYS A 21 -4.32 -19.27 -18.28
CA CYS A 21 -3.12 -18.45 -18.46
C CYS A 21 -2.36 -18.29 -17.13
N GLN A 22 -3.08 -18.01 -16.03
CA GLN A 22 -2.50 -17.91 -14.69
C GLN A 22 -1.83 -19.22 -14.26
N LEU A 23 -2.48 -20.37 -14.47
CA LEU A 23 -1.91 -21.69 -14.18
C LEU A 23 -0.71 -22.00 -15.06
N TYR A 24 -0.73 -21.60 -16.34
CA TYR A 24 0.42 -21.75 -17.22
C TYR A 24 1.62 -21.04 -16.61
N PHE A 25 1.54 -19.73 -16.36
CA PHE A 25 2.66 -18.99 -15.75
C PHE A 25 3.00 -19.50 -14.33
N GLY A 26 2.01 -19.89 -13.54
CA GLY A 26 2.20 -20.43 -12.19
C GLY A 26 2.88 -21.80 -12.12
N ARG A 27 2.96 -22.53 -13.24
CA ARG A 27 3.76 -23.77 -13.36
C ARG A 27 5.24 -23.50 -13.56
N HIS A 28 5.60 -22.26 -13.91
CA HIS A 28 6.94 -21.83 -14.22
C HIS A 28 7.53 -20.98 -13.08
N PRO A 29 8.15 -21.58 -12.05
CA PRO A 29 8.64 -20.87 -10.87
C PRO A 29 9.64 -19.75 -11.19
N GLU A 30 10.39 -19.88 -12.29
CA GLU A 30 11.32 -18.86 -12.78
C GLU A 30 10.63 -17.52 -13.12
N TRP A 31 9.38 -17.57 -13.61
CA TRP A 31 8.62 -16.35 -13.90
C TRP A 31 8.17 -15.65 -12.63
N MET A 32 7.72 -16.41 -11.64
CA MET A 32 7.32 -15.89 -10.34
C MET A 32 8.52 -15.26 -9.63
N ALA A 33 9.65 -15.96 -9.60
CA ALA A 33 10.89 -15.46 -9.02
C ALA A 33 11.38 -14.18 -9.71
N MET A 34 11.25 -14.11 -11.05
CA MET A 34 11.59 -12.90 -11.80
C MET A 34 10.71 -11.70 -11.38
N LEU A 35 9.38 -11.89 -11.30
CA LEU A 35 8.47 -10.83 -10.85
C LEU A 35 8.78 -10.39 -9.42
N GLU A 36 9.05 -11.35 -8.53
CA GLU A 36 9.41 -11.09 -7.14
C GLU A 36 10.70 -10.27 -7.02
N ASN A 37 11.73 -10.58 -7.81
CA ASN A 37 13.02 -9.87 -7.76
C ASN A 37 12.93 -8.42 -8.24
N HIS A 38 11.89 -8.08 -9.02
CA HIS A 38 11.70 -6.75 -9.60
C HIS A 38 10.52 -5.98 -8.99
N LEU A 39 9.97 -6.41 -7.84
CA LEU A 39 8.79 -5.76 -7.23
C LEU A 39 8.99 -4.27 -6.90
N GLN A 40 10.23 -3.84 -6.65
CA GLN A 40 10.57 -2.44 -6.40
C GLN A 40 10.40 -1.57 -7.65
N ASP A 41 10.48 -2.15 -8.83
CA ASP A 41 10.43 -1.41 -10.09
C ASP A 41 9.07 -0.71 -10.22
N PRO A 42 9.07 0.57 -10.62
CA PRO A 42 7.85 1.36 -10.64
C PRO A 42 6.84 0.86 -11.67
N VAL A 43 7.28 0.09 -12.66
CA VAL A 43 6.48 -0.23 -13.85
C VAL A 43 6.31 -1.74 -14.00
N GLY A 44 5.26 -2.28 -13.40
CA GLY A 44 4.64 -3.53 -13.86
C GLY A 44 4.75 -4.75 -12.95
N PRO A 45 5.89 -5.12 -12.35
CA PRO A 45 6.04 -6.41 -11.67
C PRO A 45 5.01 -6.67 -10.57
N ALA A 46 4.83 -5.75 -9.63
CA ALA A 46 3.89 -5.89 -8.52
C ALA A 46 2.43 -6.04 -9.01
N VAL A 47 2.03 -5.23 -10.00
CA VAL A 47 0.67 -5.28 -10.57
C VAL A 47 0.48 -6.56 -11.39
N THR A 48 1.49 -6.98 -12.16
CA THR A 48 1.44 -8.22 -12.95
C THR A 48 1.31 -9.43 -12.04
N LEU A 49 2.06 -9.47 -10.94
CA LEU A 49 1.96 -10.52 -9.94
C LEU A 49 0.57 -10.55 -9.30
N ALA A 50 0.00 -9.38 -8.97
CA ALA A 50 -1.36 -9.28 -8.45
C ALA A 50 -2.40 -9.83 -9.44
N GLU A 51 -2.35 -9.44 -10.71
CA GLU A 51 -3.27 -9.92 -11.75
C GLU A 51 -3.12 -11.42 -12.09
N LEU A 52 -1.91 -11.95 -11.92
CA LEU A 52 -1.65 -13.38 -12.11
C LEU A 52 -2.27 -14.22 -10.98
N LEU A 53 -2.40 -13.65 -9.78
CA LEU A 53 -2.94 -14.32 -8.61
C LEU A 53 -4.45 -14.07 -8.41
N SER A 54 -4.98 -12.94 -8.88
CA SER A 54 -6.30 -12.40 -8.49
C SER A 54 -7.51 -13.30 -8.72
N SER A 55 -7.48 -14.22 -9.69
CA SER A 55 -8.61 -15.11 -9.97
C SER A 55 -8.31 -16.59 -9.76
N ASN A 56 -7.13 -16.96 -9.26
CA ASN A 56 -6.77 -18.37 -9.09
C ASN A 56 -6.44 -18.73 -7.64
N ALA A 57 -7.43 -19.25 -6.93
CA ALA A 57 -7.29 -19.65 -5.52
C ALA A 57 -6.22 -20.73 -5.30
N GLN A 58 -6.06 -21.67 -6.24
CA GLN A 58 -5.05 -22.73 -6.13
C GLN A 58 -3.65 -22.15 -6.23
N LEU A 59 -3.44 -21.21 -7.15
CA LEU A 59 -2.16 -20.55 -7.34
C LEU A 59 -1.84 -19.63 -6.17
N MET A 60 -2.83 -18.87 -5.67
CA MET A 60 -2.66 -18.06 -4.46
C MET A 60 -2.23 -18.90 -3.25
N LYS A 61 -2.84 -20.05 -3.03
CA LYS A 61 -2.46 -20.94 -1.92
C LYS A 61 -1.00 -21.39 -1.98
N ARG A 62 -0.42 -21.46 -3.19
CA ARG A 62 0.97 -21.87 -3.42
C ARG A 62 1.95 -20.69 -3.37
N CYS A 63 1.55 -19.53 -3.90
CA CYS A 63 2.45 -18.40 -4.14
C CYS A 63 2.36 -17.31 -3.09
N VAL A 64 1.24 -17.17 -2.37
CA VAL A 64 1.09 -16.17 -1.31
C VAL A 64 1.69 -16.73 -0.02
N THR A 65 3.00 -16.57 0.12
CA THR A 65 3.75 -17.01 1.30
C THR A 65 4.00 -15.87 2.26
N LYS A 66 4.44 -16.21 3.48
CA LYS A 66 4.87 -15.23 4.48
C LYS A 66 6.00 -14.35 3.97
N GLU A 67 6.95 -14.94 3.25
CA GLU A 67 8.13 -14.26 2.72
C GLU A 67 7.71 -13.20 1.70
N LEU A 68 6.77 -13.53 0.80
CA LEU A 68 6.24 -12.60 -0.19
C LEU A 68 5.50 -11.43 0.49
N VAL A 69 4.63 -11.72 1.46
CA VAL A 69 3.92 -10.68 2.22
C VAL A 69 4.90 -9.78 2.96
N THR A 70 5.92 -10.36 3.61
CA THR A 70 6.97 -9.62 4.33
C THR A 70 7.78 -8.73 3.38
N LYS A 71 8.04 -9.21 2.15
CA LYS A 71 8.73 -8.44 1.12
C LYS A 71 7.91 -7.22 0.68
N PHE A 72 6.61 -7.39 0.42
CA PHE A 72 5.72 -6.26 0.14
C PHE A 72 5.61 -5.27 1.32
N ALA A 73 5.53 -5.77 2.56
CA ALA A 73 5.54 -4.94 3.75
C ALA A 73 6.84 -4.13 3.89
N GLY A 74 7.98 -4.76 3.60
CA GLY A 74 9.30 -4.10 3.53
C GLY A 74 9.33 -3.00 2.46
N LEU A 75 8.84 -3.29 1.25
CA LEU A 75 8.74 -2.30 0.18
C LEU A 75 7.84 -1.12 0.55
N ILE A 76 6.73 -1.36 1.26
CA ILE A 76 5.90 -0.28 1.80
C ILE A 76 6.71 0.53 2.80
N GLY A 77 7.42 -0.10 3.73
CA GLY A 77 8.29 0.58 4.69
C GLY A 77 9.39 1.42 4.03
N ASP A 78 9.96 0.94 2.93
CA ASP A 78 11.09 1.57 2.25
C ASP A 78 10.68 2.66 1.24
N LEU A 79 9.55 2.47 0.56
CA LEU A 79 9.11 3.28 -0.59
C LEU A 79 7.76 3.98 -0.38
N GLY A 80 7.09 3.73 0.75
CA GLY A 80 5.76 4.23 1.05
C GLY A 80 4.63 3.30 0.59
N PRO A 81 3.39 3.55 1.07
CA PRO A 81 2.20 2.77 0.71
C PRO A 81 1.72 3.13 -0.71
N GLN A 82 2.50 2.73 -1.72
CA GLN A 82 2.17 3.01 -3.11
C GLN A 82 0.98 2.18 -3.58
N PRO A 83 0.11 2.70 -4.47
CA PRO A 83 -1.09 1.99 -4.94
C PRO A 83 -0.82 0.57 -5.44
N ARG A 84 0.32 0.34 -6.10
CA ARG A 84 0.69 -0.99 -6.62
C ARG A 84 0.94 -2.05 -5.53
N PHE A 85 1.43 -1.65 -4.35
CA PHE A 85 1.66 -2.57 -3.24
C PHE A 85 0.36 -2.88 -2.50
N LEU A 86 -0.50 -1.86 -2.34
CA LEU A 86 -1.82 -2.02 -1.75
C LEU A 86 -2.73 -2.88 -2.65
N HIS A 87 -2.67 -2.67 -3.97
CA HIS A 87 -3.38 -3.48 -4.96
C HIS A 87 -3.03 -4.96 -4.86
N PHE A 88 -1.76 -5.29 -4.62
CA PHE A 88 -1.35 -6.67 -4.38
C PHE A 88 -2.04 -7.26 -3.15
N PHE A 89 -1.99 -6.58 -1.99
CA PHE A 89 -2.68 -7.07 -0.78
C PHE A 89 -4.19 -7.22 -0.99
N GLN A 90 -4.83 -6.29 -1.68
CA GLN A 90 -6.24 -6.40 -2.04
C GLN A 90 -6.51 -7.63 -2.92
N SER A 91 -5.70 -7.82 -3.96
CA SER A 91 -5.86 -8.90 -4.95
C SER A 91 -5.65 -10.29 -4.38
N VAL A 92 -4.82 -10.44 -3.34
CA VAL A 92 -4.61 -11.74 -2.69
C VAL A 92 -5.59 -11.99 -1.54
N CYS A 93 -6.26 -10.95 -1.03
CA CYS A 93 -7.29 -11.08 0.00
C CYS A 93 -8.66 -11.46 -0.56
N LEU A 94 -8.87 -11.33 -1.87
CA LEU A 94 -10.15 -11.52 -2.55
C LEU A 94 -9.96 -12.40 -3.80
N VAL A 95 -10.87 -13.34 -4.05
CA VAL A 95 -10.96 -14.08 -5.32
C VAL A 95 -12.39 -14.00 -5.82
N GLY A 96 -12.61 -13.38 -6.96
CA GLY A 96 -13.97 -12.99 -7.36
C GLY A 96 -14.62 -12.16 -6.25
N ASP A 97 -15.77 -12.60 -5.76
CA ASP A 97 -16.50 -11.93 -4.66
C ASP A 97 -16.21 -12.55 -3.28
N GLY A 98 -15.29 -13.51 -3.20
CA GLY A 98 -15.00 -14.28 -1.99
C GLY A 98 -13.76 -13.80 -1.23
N ALA A 99 -13.86 -13.73 0.09
CA ALA A 99 -12.74 -13.43 0.99
C ALA A 99 -11.81 -14.65 1.18
N VAL A 100 -10.50 -14.46 0.98
CA VAL A 100 -9.47 -15.45 1.30
C VAL A 100 -8.98 -15.25 2.74
N LYS A 101 -9.72 -15.81 3.70
CA LYS A 101 -9.46 -15.62 5.14
C LYS A 101 -8.02 -15.93 5.55
N ALA A 102 -7.42 -16.99 5.01
CA ALA A 102 -6.04 -17.36 5.32
C ALA A 102 -5.03 -16.27 4.92
N ASN A 103 -5.22 -15.66 3.74
CA ASN A 103 -4.34 -14.58 3.26
C ASN A 103 -4.58 -13.29 4.05
N GLN A 104 -5.84 -12.98 4.37
CA GLN A 104 -6.19 -11.83 5.21
C GLN A 104 -5.54 -11.95 6.60
N GLU A 105 -5.64 -13.12 7.22
CA GLU A 105 -5.01 -13.38 8.51
C GLU A 105 -3.47 -13.30 8.42
N LEU A 106 -2.86 -13.88 7.38
CA LEU A 106 -1.43 -13.80 7.16
C LEU A 106 -0.95 -12.35 7.04
N ILE A 107 -1.61 -11.55 6.20
CA ILE A 107 -1.29 -10.13 6.03
C ILE A 107 -1.43 -9.39 7.36
N LEU A 108 -2.55 -9.56 8.08
CA LEU A 108 -2.74 -8.94 9.40
C LEU A 108 -1.67 -9.34 10.41
N ARG A 109 -1.24 -10.61 10.45
CA ARG A 109 -0.17 -11.05 11.34
C ARG A 109 1.16 -10.36 11.03
N GLU A 110 1.52 -10.29 9.75
CA GLU A 110 2.83 -9.78 9.33
C GLU A 110 2.90 -8.25 9.33
N THR A 111 1.80 -7.55 8.97
CA THR A 111 1.80 -6.09 8.86
C THR A 111 1.20 -5.39 10.07
N TRP A 112 0.15 -5.96 10.68
CA TRP A 112 -0.53 -5.33 11.82
C TRP A 112 -0.01 -5.86 13.14
N VAL A 113 -0.09 -7.15 13.44
CA VAL A 113 0.27 -7.68 14.77
C VAL A 113 1.73 -7.39 15.13
N ASN A 114 2.63 -7.47 14.16
CA ASN A 114 4.03 -7.10 14.32
C ASN A 114 4.22 -5.59 14.50
N ARG A 115 4.34 -5.11 15.75
CA ARG A 115 4.44 -3.67 16.09
C ARG A 115 5.54 -2.92 15.32
N PRO A 116 6.81 -3.41 15.24
CA PRO A 116 7.84 -2.79 14.42
C PRO A 116 7.50 -2.66 12.93
N VAL A 117 6.70 -3.57 12.37
CA VAL A 117 6.28 -3.49 10.97
C VAL A 117 5.07 -2.58 10.81
N ARG A 118 4.16 -2.56 11.78
CA ARG A 118 2.94 -1.75 11.76
C ARG A 118 3.23 -0.28 11.54
N GLY A 119 4.09 0.33 12.35
CA GLY A 119 4.42 1.76 12.20
C GLY A 119 5.04 2.09 10.84
N ARG A 120 5.66 1.10 10.18
CA ARG A 120 6.28 1.24 8.84
C ARG A 120 5.31 0.96 7.71
N CYS A 121 4.19 0.28 7.96
CA CYS A 121 3.20 -0.05 6.92
C CYS A 121 1.94 0.79 6.97
N TYR A 122 1.60 1.34 8.15
CA TYR A 122 0.35 2.05 8.39
C TYR A 122 0.58 3.48 8.82
N LEU A 123 -0.41 4.32 8.52
CA LEU A 123 -0.49 5.67 9.05
C LEU A 123 -0.92 5.64 10.51
N GLU A 124 -0.25 6.42 11.33
CA GLU A 124 -0.61 6.63 12.72
C GLU A 124 -1.11 8.05 12.93
N LEU A 125 -2.23 8.18 13.62
CA LEU A 125 -2.75 9.47 14.06
C LEU A 125 -2.18 9.78 15.42
N VAL A 126 -1.41 10.87 15.52
CA VAL A 126 -0.79 11.30 16.77
C VAL A 126 -1.36 12.65 17.15
N ARG A 127 -1.89 12.76 18.37
CA ARG A 127 -2.31 14.04 18.93
C ARG A 127 -1.08 14.93 19.10
N ALA A 128 -1.05 16.08 18.44
CA ALA A 128 -0.01 17.06 18.66
C ALA A 128 -0.10 17.52 20.12
N LYS A 129 1.01 17.40 20.85
CA LYS A 129 1.25 18.28 21.98
C LYS A 129 1.35 19.69 21.39
N GLN A 130 0.69 20.69 21.97
CA GLN A 130 0.40 22.04 21.44
C GLN A 130 1.59 22.89 20.91
N GLN A 131 2.78 22.33 20.67
CA GLN A 131 3.86 23.04 20.00
C GLN A 131 3.63 23.01 18.49
N ARG A 132 3.05 24.11 17.98
CA ARG A 132 3.15 24.51 16.58
C ARG A 132 4.63 24.45 16.18
N ARG A 133 5.03 23.47 15.37
CA ARG A 133 6.34 23.48 14.75
C ARG A 133 6.30 24.50 13.59
N PRO A 134 7.12 25.56 13.62
CA PRO A 134 7.19 26.49 12.49
C PRO A 134 7.69 25.74 11.25
N GLY A 135 7.02 25.94 10.10
CA GLY A 135 7.43 25.39 8.81
C GLY A 135 6.60 24.21 8.29
N LEU A 136 5.78 23.55 9.12
CA LEU A 136 4.86 22.53 8.62
C LEU A 136 3.71 23.20 7.85
N PRO A 137 3.34 22.72 6.65
CA PRO A 137 2.17 23.21 5.95
C PRO A 137 0.93 22.92 6.79
N HIS A 138 0.46 23.94 7.50
CA HIS A 138 -0.76 23.90 8.27
C HIS A 138 -1.86 24.51 7.40
N ARG A 139 -2.90 23.73 7.11
CA ARG A 139 -4.14 24.30 6.61
C ARG A 139 -4.93 24.71 7.85
N ASP A 140 -4.87 26.00 8.19
CA ASP A 140 -5.81 26.58 9.16
C ASP A 140 -7.21 26.38 8.56
N LEU A 141 -7.93 25.39 9.07
CA LEU A 141 -9.34 25.20 8.77
C LEU A 141 -10.10 26.17 9.68
N ASP A 142 -10.12 27.45 9.30
CA ASP A 142 -10.90 28.46 10.01
C ASP A 142 -12.40 28.14 9.95
N LEU A 143 -12.83 27.36 8.94
CA LEU A 143 -14.18 26.84 8.77
C LEU A 143 -14.11 25.39 8.26
N ALA A 144 -14.91 24.50 8.87
CA ALA A 144 -15.05 23.13 8.38
C ALA A 144 -15.77 23.12 7.02
N PRO A 145 -15.38 22.24 6.06
CA PRO A 145 -16.05 22.13 4.78
C PRO A 145 -17.56 21.87 4.92
N GLU A 146 -18.34 22.35 3.96
CA GLU A 146 -19.77 22.10 3.91
C GLU A 146 -20.05 20.59 3.80
N GLY A 147 -20.82 20.03 4.73
CA GLY A 147 -21.09 18.59 4.83
C GLY A 147 -20.07 17.77 5.64
N TYR A 148 -19.08 18.41 6.28
CA TYR A 148 -18.16 17.70 7.18
C TYR A 148 -18.89 17.13 8.41
N LEU A 149 -18.81 15.81 8.60
CA LEU A 149 -19.29 15.12 9.79
C LEU A 149 -18.44 15.55 10.98
N GLY A 150 -19.03 16.31 11.91
CA GLY A 150 -18.30 16.92 13.02
C GLY A 150 -18.13 18.45 12.90
N LYS A 151 -18.81 19.10 11.95
CA LYS A 151 -18.72 20.55 11.72
C LYS A 151 -19.10 21.33 12.98
N GLU A 152 -20.20 20.97 13.63
CA GLU A 152 -20.66 21.61 14.86
C GLU A 152 -19.62 21.47 15.97
N GLU A 153 -18.97 20.32 16.10
CA GLU A 153 -17.92 20.07 17.10
C GLU A 153 -16.64 20.87 16.82
N VAL A 154 -16.24 20.99 15.55
CA VAL A 154 -15.08 21.81 15.14
C VAL A 154 -15.37 23.29 15.39
N GLU A 155 -16.57 23.77 15.04
CA GLU A 155 -16.96 25.16 15.19
C GLU A 155 -17.25 25.53 16.67
N SER A 156 -17.83 24.62 17.45
CA SER A 156 -18.15 24.83 18.88
C SER A 156 -16.94 24.70 19.81
N CYS A 157 -16.00 23.80 19.51
CA CYS A 157 -14.75 23.69 20.27
C CYS A 157 -13.74 24.78 19.92
N GLY A 158 -13.92 25.49 18.80
CA GLY A 158 -13.00 26.52 18.31
C GLY A 158 -11.55 26.02 18.29
N LYS A 159 -10.64 26.80 18.89
CA LYS A 159 -9.19 26.46 18.98
C LYS A 159 -8.87 25.29 19.94
N ASN A 160 -9.85 24.76 20.68
CA ASN A 160 -9.63 23.65 21.62
C ASN A 160 -9.70 22.27 20.96
N PHE A 161 -9.99 22.19 19.66
CA PHE A 161 -9.91 20.91 18.96
C PHE A 161 -8.45 20.44 18.92
N PRO A 162 -8.16 19.22 19.40
CA PRO A 162 -6.79 18.74 19.42
C PRO A 162 -6.28 18.60 17.99
N THR A 163 -5.17 19.29 17.68
CA THR A 163 -4.48 19.09 16.42
C THR A 163 -4.03 17.63 16.34
N VAL A 164 -4.50 16.91 15.33
CA VAL A 164 -4.07 15.55 15.03
C VAL A 164 -3.10 15.61 13.86
N LEU A 165 -1.93 15.01 14.03
CA LEU A 165 -0.94 14.83 12.98
C LEU A 165 -1.07 13.41 12.45
N VAL A 166 -0.90 13.26 11.14
CA VAL A 166 -0.68 11.96 10.53
C VAL A 166 0.83 11.75 10.46
N THR A 167 1.32 10.65 11.02
CA THR A 167 2.73 10.26 10.92
C THR A 167 2.85 8.87 10.30
N TRP A 168 3.99 8.62 9.69
CA TRP A 168 4.36 7.33 9.12
C TRP A 168 5.85 7.11 9.35
N THR A 169 6.23 5.96 9.91
CA THR A 169 7.64 5.64 10.18
C THR A 169 8.24 4.89 9.00
N GLY A 170 8.43 5.58 7.87
CA GLY A 170 9.07 5.01 6.68
C GLY A 170 10.55 5.30 6.59
N ALA A 171 11.26 4.59 5.70
CA ALA A 171 12.61 4.99 5.30
C ALA A 171 12.54 6.27 4.46
N GLY A 172 13.38 7.27 4.75
CA GLY A 172 13.43 8.56 4.04
C GLY A 172 13.92 8.52 2.59
N ARG A 173 13.79 7.39 1.87
CA ARG A 173 14.21 7.24 0.46
C ARG A 173 13.16 7.73 -0.54
N TRP A 174 12.25 8.58 -0.09
CA TRP A 174 11.15 9.14 -0.89
C TRP A 174 11.65 10.16 -1.94
N LYS A 175 10.95 10.26 -3.08
CA LYS A 175 11.25 11.24 -4.16
C LYS A 175 10.04 12.12 -4.47
N ARG A 176 10.26 13.44 -4.47
CA ARG A 176 9.25 14.47 -4.77
C ARG A 176 8.68 14.33 -6.19
N GLY A 177 7.35 14.33 -6.31
CA GLY A 177 6.64 14.36 -7.60
C GLY A 177 6.12 13.01 -8.12
N LEU A 178 6.37 11.90 -7.42
CA LEU A 178 5.83 10.58 -7.75
C LEU A 178 4.71 10.12 -6.81
N ASP A 179 4.67 10.65 -5.58
CA ASP A 179 3.71 10.24 -4.55
C ASP A 179 3.06 11.49 -3.91
N ALA A 180 1.78 11.70 -4.19
CA ALA A 180 1.09 12.97 -3.92
C ALA A 180 0.59 13.18 -2.48
N LEU A 181 0.99 12.34 -1.51
CA LEU A 181 0.36 12.33 -0.18
C LEU A 181 1.33 12.38 1.01
N TRP A 182 2.65 12.52 0.80
CA TRP A 182 3.62 12.17 1.84
C TRP A 182 4.69 13.23 2.07
N TRP A 183 4.96 13.46 3.35
CA TRP A 183 6.08 14.28 3.80
C TRP A 183 6.68 13.64 5.06
N THR A 184 7.95 13.23 5.02
CA THR A 184 8.73 12.98 6.25
C THR A 184 9.10 14.32 6.90
N PRO A 185 9.33 14.38 8.23
CA PRO A 185 9.80 15.59 8.88
C PRO A 185 11.04 16.21 8.23
N GLU A 186 12.05 15.42 7.80
CA GLU A 186 13.22 15.98 7.10
C GLU A 186 12.90 16.49 5.70
N SER A 187 11.90 15.92 5.01
CA SER A 187 11.47 16.38 3.69
C SER A 187 10.54 17.60 3.72
N MET A 188 10.08 18.02 4.92
CA MET A 188 9.34 19.26 5.14
C MET A 188 10.23 20.47 5.42
N GLY A 189 11.55 20.26 5.59
CA GLY A 189 12.50 21.29 6.01
C GLY A 189 12.77 21.23 7.50
#